data_AF-A0A2E8HT05-F1
#
_entry.id   AF-A0A2E8HT05-F1
#
_cell.length_a   1.000
_cell.length_b   1.000
_cell.length_c   1.000
_cell.angle_alpha   90.00
_cell.angle_beta   90.00
_cell.angle_gamma   90.00
#
_symmetry.space_group_name_H-M   'P 1'
#
loop_
_entity.id
_entity.type
_entity.pdbx_description
1 polymer ?
#
loop_
_entity_poly.entity_id
_entity_poly.type
_entity_poly.pdbx_seq_one_letter_code
_entity_poly.pdbx_strand_id
1 'polypeptide(L)' 'MIKAPRAVDSLPSLSHEGVEIICRIHYGFSTPTRGPLPAARHLYGAVSPQGERHWRNNLQAIKDLIDNRFNVKKQKQ' A
#
# COMPACT_ATOMS: atom_id res chain seq x y z
N MET A 1 -10.22 8.52 -25.93
CA MET A 1 -9.73 7.18 -25.54
C MET A 1 -9.22 7.25 -24.11
N ILE A 2 -9.69 6.35 -23.26
CA ILE A 2 -9.20 6.21 -21.89
C ILE A 2 -7.78 5.64 -21.96
N LYS A 3 -6.78 6.34 -21.40
CA LYS A 3 -5.42 5.82 -21.33
C LYS A 3 -5.31 4.85 -20.15
N ALA A 4 -4.55 3.78 -20.34
CA ALA A 4 -4.24 2.84 -19.27
C ALA A 4 -3.54 3.58 -18.11
N PRO A 5 -3.78 3.16 -16.85
CA PRO A 5 -3.06 3.73 -15.71
C PRO A 5 -1.55 3.50 -15.86
N ARG A 6 -0.77 4.45 -15.37
CA ARG A 6 0.69 4.33 -15.28
C ARG A 6 1.05 3.11 -14.42
N ALA A 7 2.12 2.41 -14.81
CA ALA A 7 2.70 1.32 -14.02
C ALA A 7 3.07 1.79 -12.61
N VAL A 8 3.00 0.88 -11.65
CA VAL A 8 3.32 1.16 -10.25
C VAL A 8 4.84 1.37 -10.12
N ASP A 9 5.25 2.44 -9.45
CA ASP A 9 6.68 2.66 -9.16
C ASP A 9 7.03 1.91 -7.86
N SER A 10 8.11 1.13 -7.90
CA SER A 10 8.64 0.40 -6.73
C SER A 10 9.68 1.27 -6.03
N LEU A 11 9.49 1.51 -4.75
CA LEU A 11 10.45 2.20 -3.90
C LEU A 11 11.32 1.18 -3.15
N PRO A 12 12.48 1.60 -2.59
CA PRO A 12 13.26 0.74 -1.70
C PRO A 12 12.38 0.18 -0.57
N SER A 13 12.57 -1.10 -0.24
CA SER A 13 11.87 -1.70 0.89
C SER A 13 12.40 -1.17 2.21
N LEU A 14 11.54 -1.20 3.22
CA LEU A 14 11.86 -0.85 4.60
C LEU A 14 11.82 -2.12 5.46
N SER A 15 12.40 -2.07 6.65
CA SER A 15 12.28 -3.14 7.64
C SER A 15 11.70 -2.60 8.93
N HIS A 16 10.84 -3.39 9.58
CA HIS A 16 10.26 -3.08 10.88
C HIS A 16 10.01 -4.39 11.65
N GLU A 17 10.56 -4.53 12.86
CA GLU A 17 10.47 -5.77 13.66
C GLU A 17 10.89 -7.05 12.90
N GLY A 18 11.89 -6.95 12.02
CA GLY A 18 12.36 -8.06 11.19
C GLY A 18 11.45 -8.41 10.00
N VAL A 19 10.35 -7.69 9.81
CA VAL A 19 9.44 -7.83 8.67
C VAL A 19 9.81 -6.84 7.57
N GLU A 20 9.86 -7.32 6.32
CA GLU A 20 10.02 -6.46 5.15
C GLU A 20 8.72 -5.72 4.80
N ILE A 21 8.84 -4.40 4.62
CA ILE A 21 7.77 -3.52 4.15
C ILE A 21 8.09 -3.09 2.71
N ILE A 22 7.27 -3.55 1.77
CA ILE A 22 7.31 -3.18 0.36
C ILE A 22 6.62 -1.82 0.19
N CYS A 23 7.33 -0.85 -0.40
CA CYS A 23 6.81 0.49 -0.65
C CYS A 23 6.54 0.68 -2.15
N ARG A 24 5.34 1.18 -2.51
CA ARG A 24 4.92 1.36 -3.91
C ARG A 24 4.16 2.67 -4.10
N ILE A 25 4.31 3.28 -5.27
CA ILE A 25 3.50 4.42 -5.71
C ILE A 25 2.47 3.93 -6.73
N HIS A 26 1.20 3.98 -6.34
CA HIS A 26 0.09 3.50 -7.15
C HIS A 26 -0.64 4.67 -7.81
N TYR A 27 -0.70 4.65 -9.15
CA TYR A 27 -1.32 5.71 -9.97
C TYR A 27 -2.80 5.48 -10.27
N GLY A 28 -3.29 4.26 -10.01
CA GLY A 28 -4.66 3.87 -9.68
C GLY A 28 -5.87 4.28 -10.49
N PHE A 29 -5.71 5.04 -11.56
CA PHE A 29 -6.85 5.55 -12.28
C PHE A 29 -6.51 5.68 -13.76
N SER A 30 -7.47 5.27 -14.57
CA SER A 30 -7.46 5.55 -15.99
C SER A 30 -7.48 7.06 -16.19
N THR A 31 -6.63 7.56 -17.08
CA THR A 31 -6.41 9.00 -17.22
C THR A 31 -7.62 9.65 -17.90
N PRO A 32 -8.31 10.64 -17.28
CA PRO A 32 -9.43 11.32 -17.92
C PRO A 32 -8.95 12.15 -19.12
N THR A 33 -9.78 12.28 -20.15
CA THR A 33 -9.44 13.06 -21.36
C THR A 33 -9.34 14.56 -21.08
N ARG A 34 -9.99 15.05 -20.01
CA ARG A 34 -9.99 16.45 -19.52
C ARG A 34 -10.13 16.46 -18.00
N GLY A 35 -9.57 17.48 -17.33
CA GLY A 35 -9.63 17.64 -15.88
C GLY A 35 -8.35 17.20 -15.15
N PRO A 36 -8.27 17.45 -13.83
CA PRO A 36 -7.09 17.13 -13.04
C PRO A 36 -6.86 15.62 -12.94
N LEU A 37 -5.60 15.22 -12.93
CA LEU A 37 -5.23 13.84 -12.68
C LEU A 37 -5.45 13.51 -11.20
N PRO A 38 -6.04 12.34 -10.89
CA PRO A 38 -6.10 11.89 -9.51
C PRO A 38 -4.69 11.70 -8.95
N ALA A 39 -4.50 12.09 -7.70
CA ALA A 39 -3.22 12.03 -7.04
C ALA A 39 -2.75 10.57 -6.89
N ALA A 40 -1.46 10.35 -7.10
CA ALA A 40 -0.84 9.08 -6.80
C ALA A 40 -0.89 8.80 -5.30
N ARG A 41 -0.97 7.52 -4.93
CA ARG A 41 -1.01 7.10 -3.52
C ARG A 41 0.13 6.17 -3.19
N HIS A 42 0.69 6.33 -1.98
CA HIS A 42 1.65 5.39 -1.44
C HIS A 42 0.92 4.16 -0.91
N LEU A 43 1.47 2.99 -1.19
CA LEU A 43 1.02 1.72 -0.66
C LEU A 43 2.20 1.04 0.04
N TYR A 44 1.94 0.57 1.25
CA TYR A 44 2.90 -0.13 2.09
C TYR A 44 2.39 -1.54 2.33
N GLY A 45 3.20 -2.54 2.00
CA GLY A 45 2.83 -3.94 2.03
C GLY A 45 3.75 -4.75 2.93
N ALA A 46 3.21 -5.70 3.68
CA ALA A 46 3.98 -6.66 4.46
C ALA A 46 3.36 -8.06 4.34
N VAL A 47 4.15 -9.10 4.59
CA VAL A 47 3.69 -10.50 4.58
C VAL A 47 3.64 -11.00 6.02
N SER A 48 2.51 -11.59 6.43
CA SER A 48 2.37 -12.19 7.75
C SER A 48 3.13 -13.52 7.84
N PRO A 49 3.41 -14.03 9.05
CA PRO A 49 3.99 -15.37 9.23
C PRO A 49 3.16 -16.49 8.59
N GLN A 50 1.85 -16.27 8.40
CA GLN A 50 0.93 -17.20 7.75
C GLN A 50 0.97 -17.11 6.22
N GLY A 51 1.79 -16.20 5.66
CA GLY A 51 1.94 -16.00 4.21
C GLY A 51 0.92 -15.03 3.60
N GLU A 52 0.09 -14.37 4.40
CA GLU A 52 -0.90 -13.41 3.90
C GLU A 52 -0.24 -12.05 3.61
N ARG A 53 -0.59 -11.44 2.48
CA ARG A 53 -0.08 -10.11 2.12
C ARG A 53 -1.07 -9.03 2.57
N HIS A 54 -0.61 -8.13 3.43
CA HIS A 54 -1.40 -7.01 3.91
C HIS A 54 -0.90 -5.70 3.32
N TRP A 55 -1.82 -4.84 2.88
CA TRP A 55 -1.51 -3.51 2.34
C TRP A 55 -2.18 -2.41 3.15
N ARG A 56 -1.50 -1.27 3.31
CA ARG A 56 -2.02 -0.04 3.92
C ARG A 56 -1.65 1.18 3.07
N ASN A 57 -2.40 2.26 3.23
CA ASN A 57 -2.22 3.52 2.51
C ASN A 57 -1.22 4.47 3.21
N ASN A 58 -0.75 4.13 4.41
CA ASN A 58 0.26 4.89 5.14
C ASN A 58 1.27 3.94 5.81
N LEU A 59 2.46 4.47 6.11
CA LEU A 59 3.53 3.71 6.74
C LEU A 59 3.17 3.33 8.19
N GLN A 60 2.51 4.23 8.92
CA GLN A 60 2.21 3.98 10.33
C GLN A 60 1.23 2.81 10.50
N ALA A 61 0.16 2.71 9.70
CA ALA A 61 -0.80 1.62 9.88
C ALA A 61 -0.24 0.25 9.48
N ILE A 62 0.76 0.18 8.58
CA ILE A 62 1.43 -1.10 8.32
C ILE A 62 2.36 -1.48 9.48
N LYS A 63 3.04 -0.50 10.10
CA LYS A 63 3.85 -0.73 11.31
C LYS A 63 2.97 -1.17 12.47
N ASP A 64 1.88 -0.46 12.74
CA ASP A 64 0.91 -0.84 13.77
C ASP A 64 0.35 -2.25 13.52
N LEU A 65 0.14 -2.64 12.26
CA LEU A 65 -0.30 -3.99 11.93
C LEU A 65 0.78 -5.03 12.27
N ILE A 66 2.05 -4.75 11.96
CA ILE A 66 3.19 -5.61 12.29
C ILE A 66 3.34 -5.72 13.81
N ASP A 67 3.27 -4.59 14.53
CA ASP A 67 3.36 -4.53 16.00
C ASP A 67 2.24 -5.35 16.66
N ASN A 68 1.04 -5.36 16.05
CA ASN A 68 -0.09 -6.18 16.48
C ASN A 68 -0.03 -7.64 15.97
N ARG A 69 1.12 -8.08 15.43
CA ARG A 69 1.32 -9.44 14.88
C ARG A 69 0.28 -9.82 13.82
N PHE A 70 -0.05 -8.87 12.95
CA PHE A 70 -1.05 -9.02 11.89
C PHE A 70 -2.47 -9.32 12.38
N ASN A 71 -2.75 -9.13 13.67
CA ASN A 71 -4.08 -9.34 14.22
C ASN A 71 -4.97 -8.13 13.91
N VAL A 72 -5.84 -8.26 12.91
CA VAL A 72 -6.80 -7.23 12.56
C VAL A 72 -7.90 -7.23 13.63
N LYS A 73 -7.72 -6.45 14.70
CA LYS A 73 -8.86 -6.13 15.58
C LYS A 73 -9.90 -5.44 14.70
N LYS A 74 -11.04 -6.10 14.47
CA LYS A 74 -12.22 -5.45 13.87
C LYS A 74 -12.59 -4.29 14.79
N GLN A 75 -12.20 -3.07 14.41
CA GLN A 75 -12.86 -1.90 14.95
C GLN A 75 -14.31 -2.02 14.47
N LYS A 76 -15.21 -2.38 15.39
CA LYS A 76 -16.65 -2.20 15.18
C LYS A 76 -16.83 -0.71 14.91
N GLN A 77 -17.25 -0.39 13.68
CA GLN A 77 -17.85 0.91 13.37
C GLN A 77 -19.18 1.03 14.11
#